data_AF-B6AS76-F1
#
_entry.id   AF-B6AS76-F1
#
_cell.length_a   1.000
_cell.length_b   1.000
_cell.length_c   1.000
_cell.angle_alpha   90.00
_cell.angle_beta   90.00
_cell.angle_gamma   90.00
#
_symmetry.space_group_name_H-M   'P 1'
#
loop_
_entity.id
_entity.type
_entity.pdbx_description
1 polymer ?
#
loop_
_entity_poly.entity_id
_entity_poly.type
_entity_poly.pdbx_seq_one_letter_code
_entity_poly.pdbx_strand_id
1 'polypeptide(L)'
;MSIWTTNPIESTFSTIRHRTRQDRGCFSRETLLALIFQVALASEKRFRRIKGYTLISRVLRGTVFVDGVEKTQETQDPEQKRAECAA
;
A
#
# COMPACT_ATOMS: atom_id res chain seq x y z
N MET A 1 -5.03 8.41 2.40
CA MET A 1 -4.52 7.04 2.34
C MET A 1 -5.11 6.18 3.44
N SER A 2 -6.02 5.30 3.06
CA SER A 2 -6.35 4.11 3.86
C SER A 2 -5.45 2.97 3.40
N ILE A 3 -5.19 1.98 4.25
CA ILE A 3 -4.43 0.75 3.89
C ILE A 3 -5.14 -0.12 2.83
N TRP A 4 -6.31 0.32 2.35
CA TRP A 4 -7.27 -0.41 1.52
C TRP A 4 -7.22 -0.03 0.03
N THR A 5 -6.60 1.09 -0.34
CA THR A 5 -6.67 1.60 -1.72
C THR A 5 -5.51 1.05 -2.55
N THR A 6 -5.81 0.20 -3.52
CA THR A 6 -4.87 -0.33 -4.52
C THR A 6 -4.44 0.70 -5.57
N ASN A 7 -5.15 1.82 -5.73
CA ASN A 7 -4.86 2.81 -6.77
C ASN A 7 -3.67 3.73 -6.39
N PRO A 8 -2.50 3.53 -7.01
CA PRO A 8 -1.23 4.03 -6.50
C PRO A 8 -0.75 5.32 -7.17
N ILE A 9 -1.63 6.16 -7.73
CA ILE A 9 -1.35 7.60 -7.85
C ILE A 9 -1.37 8.29 -6.48
N GLU A 10 -2.05 7.65 -5.52
CA GLU A 10 -2.32 8.10 -4.16
C GLU A 10 -1.43 7.41 -3.13
N SER A 11 -0.31 6.82 -3.55
CA SER A 11 0.76 6.39 -2.63
C SER A 11 1.65 7.59 -2.28
N THR A 12 2.14 7.67 -1.03
CA THR A 12 3.08 8.73 -0.62
C THR A 12 4.30 8.74 -1.54
N PHE A 13 4.78 7.57 -1.93
CA PHE A 13 5.95 7.46 -2.80
C PHE A 13 5.61 7.40 -4.30
N SER A 14 4.34 7.60 -4.67
CA SER A 14 3.88 7.54 -6.06
C SER A 14 4.62 8.51 -6.97
N THR A 15 4.64 9.80 -6.59
CA THR A 15 5.28 10.86 -7.39
C THR A 15 6.77 10.58 -7.60
N ILE A 16 7.45 10.13 -6.53
CA ILE A 16 8.86 9.76 -6.58
C ILE A 16 9.03 8.57 -7.52
N ARG A 17 8.29 7.47 -7.33
CA ARG A 17 8.37 6.27 -8.17
C ARG A 17 8.04 6.53 -9.64
N HIS A 18 7.04 7.37 -9.91
CA HIS A 18 6.63 7.76 -11.25
C HIS A 18 7.74 8.53 -11.96
N ARG A 19 8.28 9.58 -11.32
CA ARG A 19 9.40 10.35 -11.89
C ARG A 19 10.66 9.50 -12.03
N THR A 20 11.02 8.72 -11.01
CA THR A 20 12.17 7.80 -11.08
C THR A 20 12.01 6.76 -12.20
N ARG A 21 10.80 6.34 -12.57
CA ARG A 21 10.56 5.46 -13.72
C ARG A 21 10.73 6.20 -15.06
N GLN A 22 10.24 7.43 -15.17
CA GLN A 22 10.38 8.26 -16.38
C GLN A 22 11.84 8.69 -16.61
N ASP A 23 12.58 8.97 -15.54
CA ASP A 23 13.93 9.51 -15.58
C ASP A 23 15.02 8.42 -15.72
N ARG A 24 14.62 7.14 -15.85
CA ARG A 24 15.57 6.02 -16.00
C ARG A 24 16.39 6.17 -17.29
N GLY A 25 17.70 6.33 -17.14
CA GLY A 25 18.64 6.36 -18.26
C GLY A 25 18.86 7.74 -18.89
N CYS A 26 18.13 8.77 -18.46
CA CYS A 26 18.30 10.14 -18.98
C CYS A 26 19.31 10.99 -18.20
N PHE A 27 19.61 10.63 -16.94
CA PHE A 27 20.43 11.44 -16.04
C PHE A 27 21.60 10.65 -15.47
N SER A 28 22.67 11.38 -15.10
CA SER A 28 23.74 10.82 -14.27
C SER A 28 23.21 10.42 -12.90
N ARG A 29 23.89 9.51 -12.20
CA ARG A 29 23.48 9.05 -10.88
C ARG A 29 23.36 10.19 -9.86
N GLU A 30 24.29 11.14 -9.90
CA GLU A 30 24.32 12.28 -8.99
C GLU A 30 23.13 13.23 -9.23
N THR A 31 22.84 13.53 -10.50
CA THR A 31 21.70 14.38 -10.87
C THR A 31 20.37 13.71 -10.52
N LEU A 32 20.26 12.39 -10.73
CA LEU A 32 19.07 11.63 -10.35
C LEU A 32 18.84 11.65 -8.83
N LEU A 33 19.90 11.52 -8.03
CA LEU A 33 19.81 11.59 -6.57
C LEU A 33 19.34 12.98 -6.10
N ALA A 34 19.93 14.05 -6.65
CA ALA A 34 19.51 15.42 -6.33
C ALA A 34 18.05 15.67 -6.72
N LEU A 35 17.63 15.19 -7.88
CA LEU A 35 16.24 15.29 -8.35
C LEU A 35 15.28 14.54 -7.43
N ILE A 36 15.57 13.28 -7.10
CA ILE A 36 14.74 12.47 -6.20
C ILE A 36 14.64 13.12 -4.82
N PHE A 37 15.74 13.68 -4.31
CA PHE A 37 15.74 14.40 -3.04
C PHE A 37 14.81 15.61 -3.06
N GLN A 38 14.88 16.45 -4.09
CA GLN A 38 13.99 17.61 -4.24
C GLN A 38 12.52 17.18 -4.40
N VAL A 39 12.25 16.12 -5.16
CA VAL A 39 10.91 15.56 -5.31
C VAL A 39 10.40 15.01 -3.98
N ALA A 40 11.26 14.37 -3.18
CA ALA A 40 10.91 13.88 -1.86
C ALA A 40 10.54 15.02 -0.90
N LEU A 41 11.33 16.09 -0.85
CA LEU A 41 11.02 17.30 -0.05
C LEU A 41 9.70 17.97 -0.48
N ALA A 42 9.45 18.07 -1.79
CA ALA A 42 8.20 18.63 -2.30
C ALA A 42 7.00 17.75 -1.96
N SER A 43 7.19 16.43 -2.00
CA SER A 43 6.12 15.46 -1.75
C SER A 43 5.83 15.28 -0.26
N GLU A 44 6.83 15.45 0.62
CA GLU A 44 6.71 15.40 2.08
C GLU A 44 5.59 16.30 2.60
N LYS A 45 5.50 17.53 2.08
CA LYS A 45 4.45 18.50 2.43
C LYS A 45 3.04 17.99 2.17
N ARG A 46 2.88 16.99 1.29
CA ARG A 46 1.60 16.40 0.89
C ARG A 46 1.38 15.01 1.49
N PHE A 47 2.37 14.45 2.18
CA PHE A 47 2.25 13.13 2.81
C PHE A 47 1.30 13.19 3.99
N ARG A 48 0.23 12.40 3.90
CA ARG A 48 -0.67 12.16 5.02
C ARG A 48 -0.31 10.84 5.65
N ARG A 49 -0.27 10.83 6.99
CA ARG A 49 -0.10 9.61 7.77
C ARG A 49 -1.16 8.58 7.35
N ILE A 50 -0.72 7.34 7.13
CA ILE A 50 -1.59 6.25 6.71
C ILE A 50 -2.56 5.93 7.85
N LYS A 51 -3.86 5.89 7.55
CA LYS A 51 -4.88 5.46 8.51
C LYS A 51 -4.69 3.97 8.80
N GLY A 52 -4.74 3.58 10.08
CA GLY A 52 -4.52 2.20 10.49
C GLY A 52 -3.05 1.75 10.49
N TYR A 53 -2.10 2.68 10.63
CA TYR A 53 -0.66 2.37 10.67
C TYR A 53 -0.26 1.31 11.74
N THR A 54 -1.05 1.17 12.80
CA THR A 54 -0.87 0.13 13.83
C THR A 54 -1.00 -1.29 13.28
N LEU A 55 -1.84 -1.48 12.26
CA LEU A 55 -2.07 -2.75 11.58
C LEU A 55 -0.88 -3.15 10.68
N ILE A 56 -0.01 -2.22 10.30
CA ILE A 56 1.19 -2.50 9.50
C ILE A 56 2.09 -3.53 10.21
N SER A 57 2.18 -3.44 11.54
CA SER A 57 2.93 -4.42 12.34
C SER A 57 2.37 -5.84 12.22
N ARG A 58 1.04 -5.97 12.06
CA ARG A 58 0.36 -7.26 11.86
C ARG A 58 0.61 -7.77 10.44
N VAL A 59 0.48 -6.91 9.43
CA VAL A 59 0.81 -7.24 8.02
C VAL A 59 2.24 -7.75 7.90
N LEU A 60 3.21 -7.09 8.55
CA LEU A 60 4.62 -7.53 8.58
C LEU A 60 4.82 -8.92 9.19
N ARG A 61 3.98 -9.30 10.16
CA ARG A 61 3.97 -10.64 10.78
C ARG A 61 3.26 -11.70 9.93
N GLY A 62 2.78 -11.36 8.74
CA GLY A 62 2.14 -12.30 7.81
C GLY A 62 0.66 -12.58 8.08
N THR A 63 -0.02 -11.75 8.86
CA THR A 63 -1.49 -11.86 8.98
C THR A 63 -2.16 -11.46 7.67
N VAL A 64 -3.13 -12.28 7.24
CA VAL A 64 -3.86 -12.06 5.99
C VAL A 64 -4.99 -11.07 6.25
N PHE A 65 -4.92 -9.95 5.54
CA PHE A 65 -6.01 -8.97 5.48
C PHE A 65 -6.76 -9.16 4.17
N VAL A 66 -8.06 -9.42 4.25
CA VAL A 66 -8.96 -9.42 3.08
C VAL A 66 -9.82 -8.19 3.19
N ASP A 67 -9.75 -7.32 2.18
CA ASP A 67 -10.40 -6.01 2.20
C ASP A 67 -10.19 -5.34 3.57
N GLY A 68 -8.93 -5.19 4.00
CA GLY A 68 -8.51 -4.53 5.24
C GLY A 68 -9.12 -4.99 6.58
N VAL A 69 -9.86 -6.10 6.61
CA VAL A 69 -10.26 -6.81 7.83
C VAL A 69 -9.28 -7.95 8.07
N GLU A 70 -8.78 -8.05 9.30
CA GLU A 70 -7.90 -9.14 9.71
C GLU A 70 -8.72 -10.44 9.76
N LYS A 71 -8.32 -11.44 8.97
CA LYS A 71 -8.87 -12.79 9.11
C LYS A 71 -8.14 -13.48 10.27
N THR A 72 -8.67 -13.33 11.48
CA THR A 72 -8.34 -14.24 12.58
C THR A 72 -8.84 -15.62 12.19
N GLN A 73 -8.02 -16.66 12.30
CA GLN A 73 -8.33 -18.04 11.90
C GLN A 73 -9.50 -18.70 12.68
N GLU A 74 -10.30 -17.95 13.46
CA GLU A 74 -11.30 -18.51 14.38
C GLU A 74 -12.76 -18.11 14.12
N THR A 75 -13.05 -17.18 13.20
CA THR A 75 -14.46 -16.94 12.83
C THR A 75 -14.78 -17.70 11.55
N GLN A 76 -15.21 -18.96 11.73
CA GLN A 76 -16.00 -19.65 10.72
C GLN A 76 -17.30 -18.87 10.52
N ASP A 77 -17.43 -18.13 9.41
CA ASP A 77 -18.72 -17.60 8.98
C ASP A 77 -19.69 -18.78 8.72
N PRO A 78 -20.86 -18.83 9.37
CA PRO A 78 -21.80 -19.96 9.32
C PRO A 78 -22.67 -19.97 8.04
N GLU A 79 -22.13 -19.56 6.89
CA GLU A 79 -22.91 -19.44 5.65
C GLU A 79 -22.77 -20.65 4.70
N GLN A 80 -21.93 -21.63 5.05
CA GLN A 80 -21.69 -22.80 4.19
C GLN A 80 -22.70 -23.96 4.34
N LYS A 81 -23.74 -23.87 5.20
CA LYS A 81 -24.71 -24.97 5.44
C LYS A 81 -26.07 -24.84 4.73
N ARG A 82 -26.21 -23.95 3.72
CA ARG A 82 -27.46 -23.87 2.92
C ARG A 82 -27.43 -24.64 1.60
N ALA A 83 -26.31 -25.27 1.25
CA ALA A 83 -26.17 -25.97 -0.04
C ALA A 83 -26.22 -27.51 0.05
N GLU A 84 -26.32 -28.12 1.23
CA GLU A 84 -26.29 -29.59 1.40
C GLU A 84 -27.67 -30.19 1.74
N CYS A 85 -28.75 -29.62 1.18
CA CYS A 85 -30.11 -30.18 1.26
C CYS A 85 -30.73 -30.48 -0.12
N ALA A 86 -29.93 -30.49 -1.19
CA ALA A 86 -30.40 -30.79 -2.55
C ALA A 86 -29.40 -31.68 -3.30
N ALA A 87 -29.21 -32.91 -2.84
CA ALA A 87 -28.62 -34.00 -3.60
C ALA A 87 -29.19 -35.34 -3.11
#